data_AF-A0A2V8R2E6-F1
#
_entry.id   AF-A0A2V8R2E6-F1
#
_cell.length_a   1.000
_cell.length_b   1.000
_cell.length_c   1.000
_cell.angle_alpha   90.00
_cell.angle_beta   90.00
_cell.angle_gamma   90.00
#
_symmetry.space_group_name_H-M   'P 1'
#
loop_
_entity.id
_entity.type
_entity.pdbx_description
1 polymer ?
#
loop_
_entity_poly.entity_id
_entity_poly.type
_entity_poly.pdbx_seq_one_letter_code
_entity_poly.pdbx_strand_id
1 'polypeptide(L)'
;LDGKQQAVVDVLGVALDDRGQFSSFKQKLEIPREAALAKGGRFVKWSQSLPLPPGLYQVRVAVRDRQSGRTGSAIGWIEIPRVGSPKK
;
A
#
# COMPACT_ATOMS: atom_id res chain seq x y z
N LEU A 1 -21.21 23.11 -11.64
CA LEU A 1 -20.76 21.70 -11.48
C LEU A 1 -19.37 21.63 -12.08
N ASP A 2 -18.34 21.91 -11.27
CA ASP A 2 -16.98 22.13 -11.77
C ASP A 2 -16.25 20.81 -12.08
N GLY A 3 -15.71 20.73 -13.29
CA GLY A 3 -15.21 19.53 -13.96
C GLY A 3 -13.84 18.99 -13.52
N LYS A 4 -13.53 18.95 -12.22
CA LYS A 4 -12.30 18.32 -11.69
C LYS A 4 -12.62 17.32 -10.57
N GLN A 5 -13.39 16.27 -10.86
CA GLN A 5 -13.59 15.19 -9.91
C GLN A 5 -12.30 14.38 -9.74
N GLN A 6 -11.66 14.52 -8.58
CA GLN A 6 -10.52 13.72 -8.12
C GLN A 6 -11.02 12.75 -7.06
N ALA A 7 -10.52 11.51 -7.06
CA ALA A 7 -10.82 10.58 -5.98
C ALA A 7 -9.77 10.73 -4.87
N VAL A 8 -10.20 10.71 -3.61
CA VAL A 8 -9.29 10.76 -2.46
C VAL A 8 -9.42 9.48 -1.68
N VAL A 9 -8.33 8.71 -1.60
CA VAL A 9 -8.28 7.46 -0.86
C VAL A 9 -7.28 7.54 0.29
N ASP A 10 -7.67 7.00 1.45
CA ASP A 10 -6.74 6.73 2.55
C ASP A 10 -6.18 5.33 2.38
N VAL A 11 -4.86 5.18 2.48
CA VAL A 11 -4.18 3.89 2.52
C VAL A 11 -3.48 3.74 3.86
N LEU A 12 -3.72 2.62 4.52
CA LEU A 12 -3.00 2.19 5.71
C LEU A 12 -2.36 0.84 5.39
N GLY A 13 -1.13 0.63 5.81
CA GLY A 13 -0.55 -0.70 5.80
C GLY A 13 0.37 -0.97 6.95
N VAL A 14 0.52 -2.25 7.24
CA VAL A 14 1.31 -2.77 8.34
C VAL A 14 1.97 -4.07 7.92
N ALA A 15 3.22 -4.26 8.34
CA ALA A 15 3.92 -5.53 8.30
C ALA A 15 4.11 -5.99 9.75
N LEU A 16 3.52 -7.13 10.12
CA LEU A 16 3.61 -7.73 11.46
C LEU A 16 4.49 -8.97 11.41
N ASP A 17 5.43 -9.10 12.33
CA ASP A 17 6.19 -10.34 12.52
C ASP A 17 5.47 -11.34 13.45
N ASP A 18 6.08 -12.50 13.64
CA ASP A 18 5.61 -13.59 14.51
C ASP A 18 5.64 -13.26 16.01
N ARG A 19 6.31 -12.18 16.40
CA ARG A 19 6.39 -11.65 17.77
C ARG A 19 5.40 -10.52 17.99
N GLY A 20 4.61 -10.15 16.98
CA GLY A 20 3.68 -9.04 17.01
C GLY A 20 4.34 -7.65 16.91
N GLN A 21 5.65 -7.58 16.63
CA GLN A 21 6.28 -6.30 16.27
C GLN A 21 5.82 -5.90 14.88
N PHE A 22 5.66 -4.59 14.68
CA PHE A 22 5.15 -4.10 13.42
C PHE A 22 5.84 -2.83 12.95
N SER A 23 5.88 -2.68 11.63
CA SER A 23 6.13 -1.40 10.97
C SER A 23 4.91 -1.03 10.16
N SER A 24 4.57 0.26 10.10
CA SER A 24 3.35 0.72 9.47
C SER A 24 3.55 2.01 8.68
N PHE A 25 2.64 2.26 7.76
CA PHE A 25 2.52 3.53 7.05
C PHE A 25 1.07 3.94 6.93
N LYS A 26 0.84 5.25 6.81
CA LYS A 26 -0.47 5.82 6.48
C LYS A 26 -0.26 6.92 5.44
N GLN A 27 -1.07 6.93 4.40
CA GLN A 27 -0.97 7.91 3.32
C GLN A 27 -2.35 8.31 2.82
N LYS A 28 -2.52 9.60 2.51
CA LYS A 28 -3.63 10.09 1.71
C LYS A 28 -3.16 10.15 0.26
N LEU A 29 -3.88 9.49 -0.65
CA LEU A 29 -3.63 9.53 -2.08
C LEU A 29 -4.73 10.34 -2.76
N GLU A 30 -4.32 11.30 -3.57
CA GLU A 30 -5.18 12.05 -4.47
C GLU A 30 -5.00 11.47 -5.87
N ILE A 31 -6.07 10.91 -6.42
CA ILE A 31 -6.06 10.23 -7.71
C ILE A 31 -6.68 11.20 -8.73
N PRO A 32 -5.85 11.80 -9.60
CA PRO A 32 -6.35 12.70 -10.63
C PRO A 32 -7.20 11.92 -11.64
N ARG A 33 -8.20 12.58 -12.21
CA ARG A 33 -9.16 11.95 -13.15
C ARG A 33 -8.44 11.33 -14.35
N GLU A 34 -7.37 11.98 -14.80
CA GLU A 34 -6.54 11.56 -15.92
C GLU A 34 -5.91 10.18 -15.66
N ALA A 35 -5.53 9.87 -14.41
CA ALA A 35 -5.00 8.56 -14.04
C ALA A 35 -6.05 7.45 -14.15
N ALA A 36 -7.32 7.76 -13.88
CA ALA A 36 -8.43 6.82 -14.08
C ALA A 36 -8.82 6.65 -15.56
N LEU A 37 -8.55 7.65 -16.40
CA LEU A 37 -8.89 7.63 -17.83
C LEU A 37 -7.75 7.11 -18.74
N ALA A 38 -6.53 6.98 -18.20
CA ALA A 38 -5.40 6.43 -18.94
C ALA A 38 -5.67 5.01 -19.47
N LYS A 39 -5.02 4.61 -20.57
CA LYS A 39 -5.20 3.29 -21.20
C LYS A 39 -4.83 2.19 -20.19
N GLY A 40 -5.80 1.41 -19.72
CA GLY A 40 -5.65 0.46 -18.61
C GLY A 40 -6.11 0.97 -17.22
N GLY A 41 -6.76 2.14 -17.16
CA GLY A 41 -7.18 2.89 -15.97
C GLY A 41 -8.22 2.24 -15.05
N ARG A 42 -8.35 0.92 -15.07
CA ARG A 42 -9.10 0.19 -14.04
C ARG A 42 -8.34 0.14 -12.72
N PHE A 43 -7.02 0.30 -12.74
CA PHE A 43 -6.16 0.17 -11.57
C PHE A 43 -5.24 1.37 -11.41
N VAL A 44 -5.08 1.82 -10.17
CA VAL A 44 -4.09 2.82 -9.78
C VAL A 44 -2.86 2.06 -9.28
N LYS A 45 -1.72 2.28 -9.92
CA LYS A 45 -0.43 1.76 -9.45
C LYS A 45 0.14 2.73 -8.42
N TRP A 46 0.45 2.21 -7.26
CA TRP A 46 1.06 2.96 -6.16
C TRP A 46 2.00 2.03 -5.40
N SER A 47 3.11 2.58 -4.92
CA SER A 47 4.15 1.84 -4.21
C SER A 47 4.53 2.57 -2.92
N GLN A 48 4.84 1.79 -1.89
CA GLN A 48 5.35 2.26 -0.62
C GLN A 48 6.47 1.32 -0.16
N SER A 49 7.48 1.89 0.48
CA SER A 49 8.62 1.16 1.02
C SER A 49 8.60 1.22 2.54
N LEU A 50 8.82 0.07 3.19
CA LEU A 50 9.05 -0.01 4.62
C LEU A 50 10.39 -0.71 4.87
N PRO A 51 11.29 -0.12 5.66
CA PRO A 51 12.50 -0.80 6.09
C PRO A 51 12.10 -1.92 7.07
N LEU A 52 12.33 -3.17 6.68
CA LEU A 52 12.07 -4.34 7.51
C LEU A 52 13.36 -5.13 7.69
N PRO A 53 13.70 -5.57 8.92
CA PRO A 53 14.78 -6.51 9.10
C PRO A 53 14.42 -7.87 8.48
N PRO A 54 15.41 -8.75 8.26
CA PRO A 54 15.16 -10.10 7.78
C PRO A 54 14.22 -10.88 8.70
N GLY A 55 13.20 -11.52 8.12
CA GLY A 55 12.15 -12.21 8.87
C GLY A 55 10.91 -12.51 8.02
N LEU A 56 9.95 -13.23 8.61
CA LEU A 56 8.65 -13.52 8.01
C LEU A 56 7.61 -12.51 8.53
N TYR A 57 6.87 -11.89 7.61
CA TYR A 57 5.90 -10.86 7.93
C TYR A 57 4.54 -11.15 7.30
N GLN A 58 3.48 -10.92 8.05
CA GLN A 58 2.14 -10.76 7.49
C GLN A 58 1.92 -9.28 7.16
N VAL A 59 1.83 -8.97 5.87
CA VAL A 59 1.51 -7.65 5.36
C VAL A 59 0.00 -7.52 5.24
N ARG A 60 -0.54 -6.42 5.75
CA ARG A 60 -1.94 -6.05 5.63
C ARG A 60 -2.01 -4.64 5.06
N VAL A 61 -2.82 -4.44 4.03
CA VAL A 61 -3.10 -3.13 3.45
C VAL A 61 -4.59 -2.92 3.42
N ALA A 62 -5.05 -1.77 3.89
CA ALA A 62 -6.43 -1.34 3.83
C ALA A 62 -6.52 0.01 3.10
N VAL A 63 -7.56 0.14 2.29
CA VAL A 63 -7.88 1.35 1.53
C VAL A 63 -9.29 1.79 1.87
N ARG A 64 -9.50 3.11 1.99
CA ARG A 64 -10.82 3.72 2.13
C ARG A 64 -10.96 4.85 1.12
N ASP A 65 -11.96 4.77 0.26
CA ASP A 65 -12.42 5.92 -0.52
C ASP A 65 -13.16 6.89 0.41
N ARG A 66 -12.65 8.13 0.52
CA ARG A 66 -13.23 9.13 1.41
C ARG A 66 -14.58 9.65 0.91
N GLN A 67 -14.85 9.59 -0.39
CA GLN A 67 -16.10 10.12 -0.94
C GLN A 67 -17.27 9.16 -0.73
N SER A 68 -17.09 7.88 -1.08
CA SER A 68 -18.15 6.87 -0.92
C SER A 68 -18.11 6.16 0.43
N GLY A 69 -17.02 6.27 1.19
CA GLY A 69 -16.80 5.51 2.42
C GLY A 69 -16.47 4.03 2.19
N ARG A 70 -16.43 3.56 0.93
CA ARG A 70 -16.12 2.17 0.61
C ARG A 70 -14.70 1.82 1.04
N THR A 71 -14.55 0.63 1.60
CA THR A 71 -13.26 0.09 2.03
C THR A 71 -12.92 -1.18 1.27
N GLY A 72 -11.62 -1.47 1.19
CA GLY A 72 -11.08 -2.71 0.67
C GLY A 72 -9.77 -3.04 1.38
N SER A 73 -9.38 -4.30 1.38
CA SER A 73 -8.14 -4.74 2.02
C SER A 73 -7.52 -5.94 1.33
N ALA A 74 -6.21 -6.09 1.49
CA ALA A 74 -5.46 -7.26 1.07
C ALA A 74 -4.49 -7.68 2.18
N ILE A 75 -4.26 -9.00 2.29
CA ILE A 75 -3.38 -9.59 3.28
C ILE A 75 -2.50 -10.63 2.59
N GLY A 76 -1.22 -10.68 2.93
CA GLY A 76 -0.28 -11.66 2.39
C GLY A 76 0.94 -11.87 3.29
N TRP A 77 1.60 -13.01 3.13
CA TRP A 77 2.86 -13.31 3.81
C TRP A 77 4.03 -12.99 2.90
N ILE A 78 5.07 -12.37 3.44
CA ILE A 78 6.34 -12.12 2.75
C ILE A 78 7.51 -12.55 3.65
N GLU A 79 8.52 -13.16 3.05
CA GLU A 79 9.80 -13.44 3.70
C GLU A 79 10.83 -12.43 3.21
N ILE A 80 11.48 -11.73 4.15
CA ILE A 80 12.64 -10.88 3.88
C ILE A 80 13.89 -11.70 4.19
N PRO A 81 14.69 -12.08 3.17
CA PRO A 81 15.84 -12.96 3.38
C PRO A 81 16.98 -12.23 4.07
N ARG A 82 17.81 -12.99 4.81
CA ARG A 82 19.12 -12.51 5.24
C ARG A 82 20.08 -12.57 4.05
N VAL A 83 20.46 -11.41 3.52
CA VAL A 83 21.50 -11.35 2.50
C VAL A 83 22.85 -11.42 3.22
N GLY A 84 23.55 -12.55 3.08
CA GLY A 84 24.94 -12.66 3.50
C GLY A 84 25.82 -11.74 2.65
N SER A 85 26.90 -11.22 3.24
CA SER A 85 27.89 -10.40 2.51
C SER A 85 28.33 -11.13 1.23
N PRO A 86 28.50 -10.45 0.08
CA PRO A 86 29.08 -11.08 -1.10
C PRO A 86 30.43 -11.69 -0.69
N LYS A 87 30.63 -12.98 -0.97
CA LYS A 87 31.95 -13.60 -0.82
C LYS A 87 32.93 -12.79 -1.68
N LYS A 88 33.97 -12.25 -1.04
CA LYS A 88 35.16 -11.72 -1.72
C LYS A 88 35.86 -12.82 -2.49
#